data_AF-A0A959RU28-F1
#
_entry.id   AF-A0A959RU28-F1
#
_cell.length_a   1.000
_cell.length_b   1.000
_cell.length_c   1.000
_cell.angle_alpha   90.00
_cell.angle_beta   90.00
_cell.angle_gamma   90.00
#
_symmetry.space_group_name_H-M   'P 1'
#
loop_
_entity.id
_entity.type
_entity.pdbx_description
1 polymer ?
#
loop_
_entity_poly.entity_id
_entity_poly.type
_entity_poly.pdbx_seq_one_letter_code
_entity_poly.pdbx_strand_id
1 'polypeptide(L)' 'VYVHTQSEKRLIRVTLKKLEQILPQNFIRINKSTIVNTHYISQIEMQKTSSKIILSNNNEFYSSSNYNKGLRGELFK' A
#
# COMPACT_ATOMS: atom_id res chain seq x y z
N VAL A 1 -9.80 7.21 8.53
CA VAL A 1 -8.85 6.27 7.91
C VAL A 1 -8.20 5.45 9.02
N TYR A 2 -8.06 4.14 8.84
CA TYR A 2 -7.32 3.29 9.78
C TYR A 2 -5.86 3.24 9.35
N VAL A 3 -4.96 3.54 10.29
CA VAL A 3 -3.51 3.44 10.11
C VAL A 3 -3.05 2.19 10.84
N HIS A 4 -2.39 1.30 10.10
CA HIS A 4 -1.84 0.07 10.63
C HIS A 4 -0.34 0.26 10.81
N THR A 5 0.12 0.20 12.05
CA THR A 5 1.55 0.15 12.38
C THR A 5 1.96 -1.30 12.69
N GLN A 6 3.22 -1.54 13.04
CA GLN A 6 3.67 -2.89 13.42
C GLN A 6 2.96 -3.42 14.67
N SER A 7 2.62 -2.55 15.62
CA SER A 7 2.13 -2.95 16.93
C SER A 7 0.70 -2.49 17.22
N GLU A 8 0.25 -1.39 16.61
CA GLU A 8 -1.07 -0.80 16.88
C GLU A 8 -1.83 -0.42 15.61
N LYS A 9 -3.16 -0.37 15.73
CA LYS A 9 -4.06 0.21 14.72
C LYS A 9 -4.66 1.49 15.29
N ARG A 10 -4.51 2.61 14.57
CA ARG A 10 -5.03 3.91 15.00
C ARG A 10 -6.02 4.47 13.98
N LEU A 11 -7.15 4.97 14.44
CA LEU A 11 -8.10 5.69 13.59
C LEU A 11 -7.75 7.18 13.56
N ILE A 12 -7.60 7.73 12.36
CA ILE A 12 -7.36 9.15 12.14
C ILE A 12 -8.47 9.79 11.30
N ARG A 13 -8.82 11.04 11.61
CA ARG A 13 -9.81 11.86 10.90
C ARG A 13 -9.17 12.61 9.72
N VAL A 14 -8.62 11.86 8.78
CA VAL A 14 -8.04 12.38 7.52
C VAL A 14 -8.53 11.53 6.35
N THR A 15 -8.65 12.13 5.16
CA THR A 15 -9.01 11.43 3.92
C THR A 15 -7.79 10.76 3.27
N LEU A 16 -8.00 9.65 2.57
CA LEU A 16 -6.92 8.97 1.84
C LEU A 16 -6.22 9.89 0.83
N LYS A 17 -6.98 10.76 0.14
CA LYS A 17 -6.41 11.75 -0.79
C LYS A 17 -5.45 12.71 -0.09
N LYS A 18 -5.81 13.20 1.10
CA LYS A 18 -4.93 14.11 1.84
C LYS A 18 -3.69 13.39 2.38
N LEU A 19 -3.83 12.13 2.78
CA LEU A 19 -2.68 11.28 3.13
C LEU A 19 -1.72 11.10 1.95
N GLU A 20 -2.23 10.79 0.76
CA GLU A 20 -1.42 10.64 -0.45
C GLU A 20 -0.58 11.88 -0.78
N GLN A 21 -1.05 13.09 -0.44
CA GLN A 21 -0.30 14.33 -0.68
C GLN A 21 0.77 14.65 0.36
N ILE A 22 0.63 14.14 1.60
CA ILE A 22 1.56 14.44 2.70
C ILE A 22 2.53 13.30 2.98
N LEU A 23 2.21 12.09 2.51
CA LEU A 23 3.03 10.92 2.72
C LEU A 23 4.26 10.96 1.81
N PRO A 24 5.42 10.49 2.29
CA PRO A 24 6.63 10.43 1.50
C PRO A 24 6.52 9.38 0.37
N GLN A 25 7.45 9.44 -0.58
CA GLN A 25 7.42 8.67 -1.84
C GLN A 25 7.29 7.16 -1.63
N ASN A 26 7.85 6.63 -0.53
CA ASN A 26 7.77 5.22 -0.16
C ASN A 26 6.35 4.76 0.25
N PHE A 27 5.35 5.64 0.22
CA PHE A 27 3.95 5.26 0.41
C PHE A 27 3.23 5.23 -0.93
N ILE A 28 2.80 4.04 -1.33
CA ILE A 28 2.10 3.83 -2.60
C ILE A 28 0.66 3.47 -2.32
N ARG A 29 -0.24 4.09 -3.07
CA ARG A 29 -1.63 3.69 -3.11
C ARG A 29 -1.81 2.45 -3.98
N ILE A 30 -2.29 1.38 -3.36
CA ILE A 30 -2.45 0.08 -4.01
C ILE A 30 -3.92 -0.19 -4.36
N ASN A 31 -4.86 0.52 -3.73
CA ASN A 31 -6.28 0.40 -4.03
C ASN A 31 -7.03 1.70 -3.70
N LYS A 32 -8.32 1.79 -4.07
CA LYS A 32 -9.19 2.93 -3.78
C LYS A 32 -9.22 3.31 -2.30
N SER A 33 -8.98 2.36 -1.40
CA SER A 33 -9.05 2.54 0.05
C SER A 33 -7.75 2.23 0.81
N THR A 34 -6.66 1.89 0.12
CA THR A 34 -5.47 1.36 0.78
C THR A 34 -4.19 1.99 0.23
N ILE A 35 -3.39 2.54 1.15
CA ILE A 35 -2.03 3.02 0.93
C ILE A 35 -1.11 2.16 1.80
N VAL A 36 0.00 1.70 1.25
CA VAL A 36 0.99 0.87 1.96
C VAL A 36 2.36 1.51 1.88
N ASN A 37 3.19 1.24 2.87
CA ASN A 37 4.59 1.62 2.86
C ASN A 37 5.41 0.51 2.18
N THR A 38 6.11 0.85 1.10
CA THR A 38 6.90 -0.10 0.29
C THR A 38 8.06 -0.72 1.05
N HIS A 39 8.63 0.00 2.03
CA HIS A 39 9.74 -0.51 2.84
C HIS A 39 9.36 -1.72 3.73
N TYR A 40 8.06 -1.90 3.98
CA TYR A 40 7.54 -3.03 4.77
C TYR A 40 6.86 -4.08 3.90
N ILE A 41 7.05 -4.04 2.59
CA ILE A 41 6.56 -5.10 1.72
C ILE A 41 7.55 -6.26 1.80
N SER A 42 7.05 -7.43 2.21
CA SER A 42 7.85 -8.66 2.25
C SER A 42 7.78 -9.42 0.94
N GLN A 43 6.61 -9.46 0.29
CA GLN A 43 6.42 -10.19 -0.96
C GLN A 43 5.31 -9.56 -1.79
N ILE A 44 5.43 -9.63 -3.12
CA ILE A 44 4.38 -9.22 -4.06
C ILE A 44 4.15 -10.36 -5.04
N GLU A 45 2.93 -10.86 -5.06
CA GLU A 45 2.48 -11.88 -6.00
C GLU A 45 1.65 -11.20 -7.09
N MET A 46 2.23 -11.03 -8.27
CA MET A 46 1.53 -10.43 -9.41
C MET A 46 0.67 -11.50 -10.10
N GLN A 47 -0.65 -11.29 -10.13
CA GLN A 47 -1.57 -12.08 -10.93
C GLN A 47 -2.00 -11.31 -12.20
N LYS A 48 -2.67 -12.01 -13.13
CA LYS A 48 -3.12 -11.42 -14.41
C LYS A 48 -4.04 -10.21 -14.25
N THR A 49 -4.86 -10.18 -13.19
CA THR A 49 -5.91 -9.16 -12.99
C THR A 49 -5.81 -8.42 -11.65
N SER A 50 -4.90 -8.85 -10.77
CA SER A 50 -4.69 -8.24 -9.46
C SER A 50 -3.25 -8.49 -9.01
N SER A 51 -2.79 -7.77 -8.01
CA SER A 51 -1.51 -8.09 -7.37
C SER A 51 -1.71 -8.18 -5.89
N LYS A 52 -1.24 -9.27 -5.29
CA LYS A 52 -1.30 -9.49 -3.86
C LYS A 52 0.00 -8.99 -3.23
N ILE A 53 -0.12 -8.20 -2.17
CA ILE A 53 0.98 -7.56 -1.48
C ILE A 53 0.96 -8.08 -0.06
N ILE A 54 2.06 -8.69 0.35
CA ILE A 54 2.26 -9.25 1.67
C ILE A 54 3.24 -8.34 2.40
N LEU A 55 2.81 -7.77 3.52
CA LEU A 55 3.65 -6.94 4.37
C LEU A 55 4.46 -7.78 5.37
N SER A 56 5.52 -7.21 5.94
CA SER A 56 6.39 -7.86 6.93
C SER A 56 5.65 -8.32 8.20
N ASN A 57 4.47 -7.77 8.47
CA ASN A 57 3.60 -8.20 9.58
C ASN A 57 2.56 -9.26 9.15
N ASN A 58 2.79 -9.96 8.04
CA ASN A 58 1.88 -10.93 7.43
C ASN A 58 0.50 -10.38 7.04
N ASN A 59 0.31 -9.06 6.98
CA ASN A 59 -0.93 -8.52 6.43
C ASN A 59 -0.90 -8.60 4.91
N GLU A 60 -2.00 -9.12 4.36
CA GLU A 60 -2.16 -9.34 2.93
C GLU A 60 -3.16 -8.32 2.35
N PHE A 61 -2.77 -7.66 1.27
CA PHE A 61 -3.59 -6.68 0.57
C PHE A 61 -3.65 -6.97 -0.92
N TYR A 62 -4.80 -6.70 -1.53
CA TYR A 62 -4.98 -6.83 -2.97
C TYR A 62 -4.98 -5.46 -3.65
N SER A 63 -4.06 -5.31 -4.59
CA SER A 63 -3.95 -4.22 -5.53
C SER A 63 -4.74 -4.51 -6.80
N SER A 64 -5.46 -3.51 -7.30
CA SER A 64 -6.17 -3.59 -8.58
C SER A 64 -5.28 -3.10 -9.72
N SER A 65 -5.53 -3.58 -10.94
CA SER A 65 -4.74 -3.27 -12.15
C SER A 65 -4.50 -1.78 -12.40
N ASN A 66 -5.46 -0.91 -12.06
CA ASN A 66 -5.32 0.55 -12.20
C ASN A 66 -4.22 1.15 -11.31
N TYR A 67 -3.90 0.52 -10.18
CA TYR A 67 -2.94 1.01 -9.18
C TYR A 67 -1.57 0.30 -9.27
N ASN A 68 -1.47 -0.77 -10.04
CA ASN A 68 -0.22 -1.53 -10.24
C ASN A 68 0.88 -0.77 -10.98
N LYS A 69 0.57 0.32 -11.69
CA LYS A 69 1.57 1.13 -12.41
C LYS A 69 2.57 1.78 -11.45
N GLY A 70 2.10 2.30 -10.32
CA GLY A 70 2.97 2.92 -9.31
C GLY A 70 3.84 1.90 -8.58
N LEU A 71 3.28 0.73 -8.27
CA LEU A 71 4.01 -0.37 -7.62
C LEU A 71 5.20 -0.85 -8.44
N ARG A 72 5.02 -1.07 -9.76
CA ARG A 72 6.14 -1.47 -10.63
C ARG A 72 7.26 -0.43 -10.66
N GLY A 73 6.93 0.85 -10.77
CA GLY A 73 7.93 1.91 -10.87
C GLY A 73 8.86 2.02 -9.65
N GLU A 74 8.39 1.66 -8.46
CA GLU A 74 9.17 1.74 -7.22
C GLU A 74 9.92 0.45 -6.87
N LEU A 75 9.49 -0.69 -7.40
CA LEU A 75 10.15 -1.99 -7.16
C LEU A 75 11.29 -2.27 -8.14
N PHE A 76 11.22 -1.70 -9.35
CA PHE A 76 12.20 -1.90 -10.41
C PHE A 76 13.14 -0.69 -10.58
N LYS A 77 13.31 0.10 -9.51
CA LYS A 77 14.21 1.25 -9.46
C LYS A 77 15.51 0.88 -8.74
#